data_AF-G7J8Z5-F1
#
_entry.id   AF-G7J8Z5-F1
#
_cell.length_a   1.000
_cell.length_b   1.000
_cell.length_c   1.000
_cell.angle_alpha   90.00
_cell.angle_beta   90.00
_cell.angle_gamma   90.00
#
_symmetry.space_group_name_H-M   'P 1'
#
loop_
_entity.id
_entity.type
_entity.pdbx_description
1 polymer ?
#
loop_
_entity_poly.entity_id
_entity_poly.type
_entity_poly.pdbx_seq_one_letter_code
_entity_poly.pdbx_strand_id
1 'polypeptide(L)' 'MCRNSLTKDHIPGYQKIITDQGMPISTEPGKRGNLRITFLFEFPSHLTDNQISDVFGILQNSC' A
#
# COMPACT_ATOMS: atom_id res chain seq x y z
N MET A 1 -8.42 21.28 10.49
CA MET A 1 -7.91 19.98 10.96
C MET A 1 -7.54 19.17 9.72
N CYS A 2 -6.29 19.27 9.27
CA CYS A 2 -5.75 18.48 8.16
C CYS A 2 -5.62 17.03 8.63
N ARG A 3 -6.58 16.19 8.27
CA ARG A 3 -6.51 14.76 8.57
C ARG A 3 -5.74 14.12 7.43
N ASN A 4 -4.41 14.13 7.52
CA ASN A 4 -3.55 13.32 6.66
C ASN A 4 -3.79 11.85 7.00
N SER A 5 -4.88 11.31 6.49
CA SER A 5 -5.20 9.91 6.56
C SER A 5 -4.37 9.22 5.49
N LEU A 6 -3.08 8.99 5.77
CA LEU A 6 -2.30 8.02 5.01
C LEU A 6 -3.08 6.71 5.08
N THR A 7 -3.77 6.40 3.98
CA THR A 7 -4.50 5.14 3.88
C THR A 7 -3.47 4.03 4.01
N LYS A 8 -3.78 3.04 4.84
CA LYS A 8 -2.83 2.03 5.33
C LYS A 8 -2.18 1.22 4.18
N ASP A 9 -2.78 1.26 2.99
CA ASP A 9 -2.34 0.64 1.74
C ASP A 9 -1.08 1.23 1.12
N HIS A 10 -0.72 2.47 1.46
CA HIS A 10 0.51 3.11 0.97
C HIS A 10 1.72 2.92 1.90
N ILE A 11 1.63 2.03 2.89
CA ILE A 11 2.72 1.71 3.81
C ILE A 11 3.51 0.50 3.27
N PRO A 12 4.84 0.59 3.12
CA PRO A 12 5.66 -0.57 2.75
C PRO A 12 5.44 -1.74 3.71
N GLY A 13 5.17 -2.93 3.15
CA GLY A 13 4.84 -4.13 3.92
C GLY A 13 3.38 -4.24 4.35
N TYR A 14 2.51 -3.29 3.98
CA TYR A 14 1.08 -3.44 4.19
C TYR A 14 0.52 -4.64 3.42
N GLN A 15 -0.42 -5.35 4.05
CA GLN A 15 -1.16 -6.44 3.44
C GLN A 15 -2.64 -6.10 3.30
N LYS A 16 -3.14 -6.15 2.07
CA LYS A 16 -4.58 -6.19 1.80
C LYS A 16 -5.04 -7.64 1.74
N ILE A 17 -5.98 -7.99 2.61
CA ILE A 17 -6.58 -9.33 2.65
C ILE A 17 -7.93 -9.27 1.95
N ILE A 18 -8.13 -10.13 0.96
CA ILE A 18 -9.42 -10.33 0.29
C ILE A 18 -9.90 -11.73 0.66
N THR A 19 -11.01 -11.78 1.37
CA THR A 19 -11.55 -13.03 1.94
C THR A 19 -12.05 -13.98 0.85
N ASP A 20 -11.81 -15.27 1.02
CA ASP A 20 -12.30 -16.36 0.16
C ASP A 20 -11.89 -16.31 -1.33
N GLN A 21 -10.94 -15.44 -1.69
CA GLN A 21 -10.39 -15.34 -3.05
C GLN A 21 -9.11 -16.16 -3.26
N GLY A 22 -8.69 -16.93 -2.27
CA GLY A 22 -7.56 -17.85 -2.35
C GLY A 22 -7.94 -19.19 -2.98
N MET A 23 -7.09 -20.20 -2.78
CA MET A 23 -7.31 -21.56 -3.26
C MET A 23 -8.34 -22.31 -2.40
N PRO A 24 -9.07 -23.30 -2.97
CA PRO A 24 -9.93 -24.19 -2.18
C PRO A 24 -9.15 -24.90 -1.06
N ILE A 25 -9.78 -25.07 0.10
CA ILE A 25 -9.18 -25.78 1.24
C ILE A 25 -9.61 -27.25 1.16
N SER A 26 -8.63 -28.15 0.96
CA SER A 26 -8.90 -29.58 0.71
C SER A 26 -9.68 -30.28 1.83
N THR A 27 -9.56 -29.81 3.08
CA THR A 27 -10.22 -30.38 4.25
C THR A 27 -11.61 -29.79 4.52
N GLU A 28 -11.98 -28.71 3.85
CA GLU A 28 -13.22 -27.96 4.11
C GLU A 28 -13.95 -27.65 2.79
N PRO A 29 -14.83 -28.57 2.31
CA PRO A 29 -15.55 -28.40 1.05
C PRO A 29 -16.35 -27.09 1.01
N GLY A 30 -16.19 -26.34 -0.08
CA GLY A 30 -16.88 -25.06 -0.28
C GLY A 30 -16.19 -23.85 0.36
N LYS A 31 -15.14 -24.04 1.16
CA LYS A 31 -14.31 -22.95 1.68
C LYS A 31 -13.06 -22.72 0.85
N ARG A 32 -12.64 -21.47 0.82
CA ARG A 32 -11.44 -21.02 0.11
C ARG A 32 -10.56 -20.25 1.09
N GLY A 33 -9.25 -20.28 0.86
CA GLY A 33 -8.32 -19.41 1.58
C GLY A 33 -8.52 -17.94 1.22
N ASN A 34 -7.77 -17.06 1.87
CA ASN A 34 -7.79 -15.63 1.55
C ASN A 34 -6.67 -15.27 0.56
N LEU A 35 -6.94 -14.34 -0.35
CA LEU A 35 -5.91 -13.71 -1.16
C LEU A 35 -5.24 -12.61 -0.32
N ARG A 36 -3.91 -12.66 -0.19
CA ARG A 36 -3.12 -11.66 0.51
C ARG A 36 -2.24 -10.92 -0.49
N ILE A 37 -2.43 -9.62 -0.61
CA ILE A 37 -1.63 -8.75 -1.48
C ILE A 37 -0.72 -7.94 -0.57
N THR A 38 0.59 -8.16 -0.66
CA THR A 38 1.61 -7.38 0.06
C THR A 38 2.11 -6.27 -0.84
N PHE A 39 2.05 -5.03 -0.37
CA PHE A 39 2.57 -3.87 -1.09
C PHE A 39 4.01 -3.61 -0.66
N LEU A 40 4.93 -3.70 -1.62
CA LEU A 40 6.34 -3.34 -1.44
C LEU A 40 6.59 -2.07 -2.25
N PHE A 41 7.10 -1.04 -1.59
CA PHE A 41 7.50 0.20 -2.24
C PHE A 41 8.99 0.35 -2.13
N GLU A 42 9.65 0.57 -3.26
CA GLU A 42 11.04 0.96 -3.33
C GLU A 42 11.10 2.46 -3.54
N PHE A 43 11.67 3.17 -2.57
CA PHE A 43 11.91 4.60 -2.73
C PHE A 43 13.18 4.82 -3.56
N PRO A 44 13.19 5.85 -4.43
CA PRO A 44 14.41 6.22 -5.14
C PRO A 44 15.53 6.54 -4.15
N SER A 45 16.73 6.03 -4.41
CA SER A 45 17.89 6.25 -3.54
C SER A 45 18.46 7.67 -3.67
N HIS A 46 18.22 8.33 -4.80
CA HIS A 46 18.67 9.68 -5.08
C HIS A 46 17.59 10.47 -5.81
N LEU A 47 17.47 11.75 -5.44
CA LEU A 47 16.68 12.74 -6.13
C LEU A 47 17.60 13.92 -6.44
N THR A 48 17.40 14.54 -7.60
CA THR A 48 18.05 15.82 -7.94
C THR A 48 17.40 16.96 -7.15
N ASP A 49 18.12 18.08 -6.99
CA ASP A 49 17.61 19.25 -6.25
C ASP A 49 16.27 19.76 -6.80
N ASN A 50 16.10 19.72 -8.12
CA ASN A 50 14.83 20.09 -8.76
C ASN A 50 13.69 19.12 -8.37
N GLN A 51 13.94 17.81 -8.39
CA GLN A 51 12.95 16.82 -7.96
C GLN A 51 12.58 16.98 -6.48
N ILE A 52 13.56 17.31 -5.62
CA ILE A 52 13.32 17.59 -4.20
C ILE A 52 12.43 18.82 -4.05
N SER A 53 12.72 19.90 -4.79
CA SER A 53 11.92 21.12 -4.79
C SER A 53 10.47 20.85 -5.24
N ASP A 54 10.30 20.07 -6.30
CA ASP A 54 8.98 19.70 -6.82
C ASP A 54 8.19 18.85 -5.82
N VAL A 55 8.83 17.82 -5.24
CA VAL A 55 8.22 16.95 -4.22
C VAL A 55 7.81 17.77 -3.00
N PHE A 56 8.65 18.70 -2.55
CA PHE A 56 8.32 19.59 -1.44
C PHE A 56 7.10 20.45 -1.74
N GLY A 57 7.01 21.02 -2.94
CA GLY A 57 5.84 21.78 -3.39
C GLY A 57 4.55 20.94 -3.43
N ILE A 58 4.63 19.68 -3.87
CA ILE A 58 3.49 18.75 -3.88
C ILE A 58 3.03 18.45 -2.44
N LEU A 59 3.97 18.11 -1.56
CA LEU A 59 3.68 17.71 -0.17
C LEU A 59 3.21 18.86 0.71
N GLN A 60 3.61 20.10 0.42
CA GLN A 60 3.12 21.29 1.13
C GLN A 60 1.66 21.62 0.81
N ASN A 61 1.18 21.28 -0.39
CA ASN A 61 -0.18 21.56 -0.82
C ASN A 61 -1.18 20.47 -0.43
N SER A 62 -0.73 19.37 0.18
CA SER A 62 -1.58 18.33 0.76
C SER A 62 -1.96 18.67 2.20
N CYS A 63 -3.09 19.38 2.34
CA CYS A 63 -3.83 19.56 3.60
C CYS A 63 -4.91 18.48 3.78
#